data_AF-A0A4Y2AIA6-F1
#
_entry.id   AF-A0A4Y2AIA6-F1
#
_cell.length_a   1.000
_cell.length_b   1.000
_cell.length_c   1.000
_cell.angle_alpha   90.00
_cell.angle_beta   90.00
_cell.angle_gamma   90.00
#
_symmetry.space_group_name_H-M   'P 1'
#
loop_
_entity.id
_entity.type
_entity.pdbx_description
1 polymer ?
#
loop_
_entity_poly.entity_id
_entity_poly.type
_entity_poly.pdbx_seq_one_letter_code
_entity_poly.pdbx_strand_id
1 'polypeptide(L)'
;MPSPIDYKEFAKVQLSDKEFQLLKSCTNSLKFQLLKVPGMDTELFCDVSTGRCPFVPKEFRRWNFETLHNLSHPGRGKIERHTVSPLGTYPVPLHRFDHVHIDLVGPLPPSRGYTYALTCVDRFSRWPEEIPLKDIKAETVSSSMPTG
;
A
#
# COMPACT_ATOMS: atom_id res chain seq x y z
N MET A 1 0.13 -20.23 -4.62
CA MET A 1 -0.82 -19.15 -4.29
C MET A 1 -0.96 -19.10 -2.79
N PRO A 2 -0.87 -17.92 -2.16
CA PRO A 2 -1.13 -17.79 -0.74
C PRO A 2 -2.56 -18.26 -0.41
N SER A 3 -2.73 -18.89 0.76
CA SER A 3 -4.04 -19.32 1.27
C SER A 3 -4.95 -18.11 1.51
N PRO A 4 -6.29 -18.25 1.40
CA PRO A 4 -7.23 -17.18 1.70
C PRO A 4 -6.97 -16.56 3.08
N ILE A 5 -7.00 -15.24 3.19
CA ILE A 5 -6.91 -14.55 4.50
C ILE A 5 -8.12 -14.93 5.35
N ASP A 6 -7.87 -15.31 6.60
CA ASP A 6 -8.89 -15.24 7.65
C ASP A 6 -8.96 -13.81 8.18
N TYR A 7 -10.01 -13.09 7.77
CA TYR A 7 -10.22 -11.72 8.18
C TYR A 7 -10.56 -11.57 9.68
N LYS A 8 -11.06 -12.63 10.33
CA LYS A 8 -11.28 -12.62 11.78
C LYS A 8 -9.96 -12.64 12.52
N GLU A 9 -8.99 -13.41 12.02
CA GLU A 9 -7.62 -13.40 12.52
C GLU A 9 -6.96 -12.05 12.24
N PHE A 10 -7.10 -11.53 11.03
CA PHE A 10 -6.58 -10.21 10.65
C PHE A 10 -7.08 -9.10 11.59
N ALA A 11 -8.39 -9.05 11.88
CA ALA A 11 -8.98 -8.08 12.80
C ALA A 11 -8.42 -8.20 14.23
N LYS A 12 -8.21 -9.43 14.72
CA LYS A 12 -7.57 -9.67 16.02
C LYS A 12 -6.12 -9.18 16.03
N VAL A 13 -5.37 -9.48 14.98
CA VAL A 13 -3.96 -9.11 14.88
C VAL A 13 -3.80 -7.60 14.77
N GLN A 14 -4.70 -6.89 14.09
CA GLN A 14 -4.76 -5.42 14.11
C GLN A 14 -4.81 -4.86 15.54
N LEU A 15 -5.67 -5.41 16.40
CA LEU A 15 -5.81 -4.97 17.78
C LEU A 15 -4.58 -5.26 18.64
N SER A 16 -3.89 -6.38 18.39
CA SER A 16 -2.67 -6.74 19.15
C SER A 16 -1.40 -6.10 18.60
N ASP A 17 -1.45 -5.43 17.45
CA ASP A 17 -0.27 -4.85 16.80
C ASP A 17 0.25 -3.64 17.60
N LYS A 18 1.53 -3.69 18.00
CA LYS A 18 2.17 -2.63 18.80
C LYS A 18 2.28 -1.30 18.05
N GLU A 19 2.47 -1.35 16.73
CA GLU A 19 2.51 -0.17 15.88
C GLU A 19 1.11 0.45 15.79
N PHE A 20 0.06 -0.38 15.69
CA PHE A 20 -1.32 0.11 15.72
C PHE A 20 -1.66 0.82 17.03
N GLN A 21 -1.28 0.24 18.19
CA GLN A 21 -1.52 0.86 19.50
C GLN A 21 -0.74 2.18 19.67
N LEU A 22 0.48 2.25 19.14
CA LEU A 22 1.26 3.49 19.14
C LEU A 22 0.59 4.56 18.27
N LEU A 23 0.17 4.19 17.05
CA LEU A 23 -0.50 5.11 16.13
C LEU A 23 -1.87 5.58 16.64
N LYS A 24 -2.55 4.76 17.46
CA LYS A 24 -3.82 5.15 18.09
C LYS A 24 -3.62 6.07 19.31
N SER A 25 -2.52 5.91 20.04
CA SER A 25 -2.24 6.69 21.26
C SER A 25 -1.53 8.01 21.00
N CYS A 26 -0.74 8.10 19.93
CA CYS A 26 -0.08 9.34 19.54
C CYS A 26 -1.06 10.30 18.84
N THR A 27 -0.98 11.58 19.18
CA THR A 27 -1.60 12.65 18.38
C THR A 27 -0.89 12.76 17.04
N ASN A 28 -1.39 12.06 16.03
CA ASN A 28 -0.93 12.14 14.65
C ASN A 28 -2.12 12.48 13.72
N SER A 29 -1.83 12.63 12.44
CA SER A 29 -2.83 12.98 11.42
C SER A 29 -3.73 11.81 10.99
N LEU A 30 -3.50 10.59 11.48
CA LEU A 30 -4.26 9.40 11.10
C LEU A 30 -5.59 9.36 11.88
N LYS A 31 -6.64 8.97 11.19
CA LYS A 31 -7.97 8.84 11.78
C LYS A 31 -8.43 7.41 11.59
N PHE A 32 -8.23 6.57 12.60
CA PHE A 32 -8.67 5.19 12.53
C PHE A 32 -10.15 5.07 12.88
N GLN A 33 -10.93 4.52 11.96
CA GLN A 33 -12.32 4.18 12.17
C GLN A 33 -12.55 2.70 11.90
N LEU A 34 -13.44 2.11 12.69
CA LEU A 34 -13.89 0.74 12.49
C LEU A 34 -14.91 0.72 11.35
N LEU A 35 -14.64 -0.01 10.28
CA LEU A 35 -15.51 -0.12 9.11
C LEU A 35 -15.88 -1.57 8.83
N LYS A 36 -17.15 -1.80 8.50
CA LYS A 36 -17.63 -3.08 7.98
C LYS A 36 -17.25 -3.22 6.52
N VAL A 37 -16.60 -4.32 6.18
CA VAL A 37 -16.30 -4.65 4.79
C VAL A 37 -17.59 -5.19 4.12
N PRO A 38 -18.02 -4.66 2.97
CA PRO A 38 -19.21 -5.15 2.28
C PRO A 38 -19.09 -6.65 1.97
N GLY A 39 -20.06 -7.44 2.40
CA GLY A 39 -20.06 -8.91 2.21
C GLY A 39 -19.39 -9.71 3.34
N MET A 40 -18.98 -9.06 4.44
CA MET A 40 -18.39 -9.73 5.60
C MET A 40 -18.98 -9.24 6.92
N ASP A 41 -19.07 -10.14 7.90
CA ASP A 41 -19.49 -9.84 9.27
C ASP A 41 -18.34 -9.38 10.18
N THR A 42 -17.19 -9.02 9.59
CA THR A 42 -15.99 -8.60 10.32
C THR A 42 -15.70 -7.13 10.07
N GLU A 43 -15.40 -6.45 11.16
CA GLU A 43 -15.05 -5.05 11.20
C GLU A 43 -13.53 -4.88 11.24
N LEU A 44 -13.01 -4.01 10.38
CA LEU A 44 -11.57 -3.72 10.29
C LEU A 44 -11.28 -2.29 10.68
N PHE A 45 -10.13 -2.07 11.31
CA PHE A 45 -9.63 -0.71 11.50
C PHE A 45 -9.07 -0.19 10.18
N CYS A 46 -9.66 0.90 9.70
CA CYS A 46 -9.26 1.59 8.50
C CYS A 46 -8.85 3.02 8.84
N ASP A 47 -7.76 3.49 8.23
CA ASP A 47 -7.50 4.93 8.20
C ASP A 47 -8.49 5.59 7.25
N VAL A 48 -9.21 6.57 7.78
CA VAL A 48 -10.18 7.39 7.06
C VAL A 48 -9.70 8.82 6.81
N SER A 49 -8.46 9.14 7.17
CA SER A 49 -7.93 10.50 7.02
C SER A 49 -7.84 10.96 5.55
N THR A 50 -7.60 10.05 4.61
CA THR A 50 -7.52 10.34 3.16
C THR A 50 -8.17 9.30 2.26
N GLY A 51 -8.91 8.35 2.83
CA GLY A 51 -9.46 7.24 2.05
C GLY A 51 -10.20 6.25 2.92
N ARG A 52 -10.36 5.00 2.48
CA ARG A 52 -10.81 3.89 3.34
C ARG A 52 -9.79 2.78 3.21
N CYS A 53 -8.71 2.92 3.97
CA CYS A 53 -7.51 2.10 3.83
C CYS A 53 -7.35 1.21 5.07
N PRO A 54 -7.53 -0.12 4.98
CA PRO A 54 -7.34 -1.01 6.13
C PRO A 54 -5.91 -0.94 6.66
N PHE A 55 -5.74 -0.81 7.97
CA PHE A 55 -4.41 -0.89 8.58
C PHE A 55 -3.88 -2.32 8.44
N VAL A 56 -2.73 -2.52 7.80
CA VAL A 56 -2.14 -3.86 7.64
C VAL A 56 -1.15 -4.13 8.77
N PRO A 57 -1.44 -5.11 9.66
CA PRO A 57 -0.52 -5.51 10.72
C PRO A 57 0.79 -6.04 10.14
N LYS A 58 1.89 -5.89 10.88
CA LYS A 58 3.23 -6.22 10.39
C LYS A 58 3.34 -7.64 9.81
N GLU A 59 2.68 -8.60 10.45
CA GLU A 59 2.69 -10.02 10.06
C GLU A 59 2.06 -10.27 8.69
N PHE A 60 1.04 -9.48 8.34
CA PHE A 60 0.32 -9.60 7.07
C PHE A 60 0.89 -8.75 5.94
N ARG A 61 1.87 -7.86 6.21
CA ARG A 61 2.44 -6.98 5.19
C ARG A 61 3.11 -7.74 4.05
N ARG A 62 3.89 -8.78 4.38
CA ARG A 62 4.57 -9.61 3.38
C ARG A 62 3.55 -10.38 2.55
N TRP A 63 2.57 -11.00 3.20
CA TRP A 63 1.51 -11.74 2.52
C TRP A 63 0.71 -10.83 1.58
N ASN A 64 0.33 -9.63 2.03
CA ASN A 64 -0.42 -8.67 1.20
C ASN A 64 0.42 -8.21 0.00
N PHE A 65 1.69 -7.90 0.21
CA PHE A 65 2.61 -7.54 -0.86
C PHE A 65 2.76 -8.68 -1.87
N GLU A 66 3.03 -9.91 -1.42
CA GLU A 66 3.18 -11.07 -2.30
C GLU A 66 1.90 -11.38 -3.06
N THR A 67 0.73 -11.30 -2.43
CA THR A 67 -0.56 -11.50 -3.11
C THR A 67 -0.76 -10.47 -4.21
N LEU A 68 -0.60 -9.17 -3.92
CA LEU A 68 -0.75 -8.11 -4.90
C LEU A 68 0.30 -8.20 -6.01
N HIS A 69 1.57 -8.40 -5.65
CA HIS A 69 2.67 -8.55 -6.59
C HIS A 69 2.47 -9.76 -7.53
N ASN A 70 1.99 -10.89 -7.00
CA ASN A 70 1.70 -12.09 -7.81
C ASN A 70 0.47 -11.91 -8.71
N LEU A 71 -0.52 -11.10 -8.30
CA LEU A 71 -1.66 -10.77 -9.16
C LEU A 71 -1.23 -9.92 -10.36
N SER A 72 -0.25 -9.03 -10.18
CA SER A 72 0.32 -8.20 -11.25
C SER A 72 1.29 -8.94 -12.17
N HIS A 73 1.77 -10.13 -11.76
CA HIS A 73 2.66 -10.98 -12.55
C HIS A 73 2.17 -12.44 -12.60
N PRO A 74 1.15 -12.76 -13.40
CA PRO A 74 0.68 -14.14 -13.58
C PRO A 74 1.66 -15.04 -14.35
N GLY A 75 2.82 -14.52 -14.80
CA GLY A 75 3.85 -15.26 -15.51
C GLY A 75 5.25 -14.98 -14.96
N ARG A 76 6.00 -16.05 -14.66
CA ARG A 76 7.41 -15.98 -14.25
C ARG A 76 8.27 -15.38 -15.36
N GLY A 77 9.15 -14.43 -15.00
CA GLY A 77 10.39 -14.20 -15.76
C GLY A 77 10.71 -12.76 -16.12
N LYS A 78 11.12 -11.93 -15.15
CA LYS A 78 12.18 -10.93 -15.40
C LYS A 78 12.92 -10.61 -14.10
N ILE A 79 13.95 -11.40 -13.81
CA ILE A 79 15.00 -10.97 -12.88
C ILE A 79 15.93 -10.10 -13.71
N GLU A 80 15.64 -8.80 -13.80
CA GLU A 80 16.69 -7.83 -14.13
C GLU A 80 17.41 -7.52 -12.82
N ARG A 81 18.71 -7.76 -12.81
CA ARG A 81 19.59 -7.60 -11.66
C ARG A 81 19.35 -6.23 -11.02
N HIS A 82 18.76 -6.21 -9.82
CA HIS A 82 18.77 -5.01 -9.00
C HIS A 82 20.22 -4.64 -8.73
N THR A 83 20.62 -3.42 -9.13
CA THR A 83 21.80 -2.77 -8.57
C THR A 83 21.55 -2.65 -7.07
N VAL A 84 22.15 -3.55 -6.28
CA VAL A 84 22.01 -3.53 -4.82
C VAL A 84 22.79 -2.32 -4.31
N SER A 85 22.10 -1.18 -4.22
CA SER A 85 22.56 -0.04 -3.43
C SER A 85 22.76 -0.53 -1.99
N PRO A 86 23.84 -0.12 -1.29
CA PRO A 86 23.97 -0.40 0.13
C PRO A 86 22.69 0.02 0.85
N LEU A 87 22.20 -0.81 1.78
CA LEU A 87 21.00 -0.51 2.57
C LEU A 87 21.24 0.78 3.36
N GLY A 88 20.80 1.91 2.82
CA GLY A 88 20.77 3.18 3.53
C GLY A 88 19.87 3.02 4.75
N THR A 89 20.36 3.40 5.93
CA THR A 89 19.51 3.50 7.11
C THR A 89 18.69 4.77 6.96
N TYR A 90 17.46 4.63 6.49
CA TYR A 90 16.53 5.75 6.38
C TYR A 90 15.80 5.94 7.70
N PRO A 91 15.75 7.15 8.27
CA PRO A 91 14.97 7.40 9.47
C PRO A 91 13.49 7.08 9.24
N VAL A 92 12.82 6.54 10.26
CA VAL A 92 11.37 6.35 10.23
C VAL A 92 10.75 7.75 10.28
N PRO A 93 9.95 8.15 9.27
CA PRO A 93 9.33 9.47 9.28
C PRO A 93 8.38 9.58 10.48
N LEU A 94 8.31 10.77 11.09
CA LEU A 94 7.44 11.03 12.24
C LEU A 94 6.09 11.63 11.80
N HIS A 95 6.03 12.18 10.59
CA HIS A 95 4.83 12.79 10.02
C HIS A 95 4.52 12.24 8.62
N ARG A 96 3.26 12.36 8.24
CA ARG A 96 2.74 11.97 6.95
C ARG A 96 3.29 12.87 5.84
N PHE A 97 3.59 12.30 4.68
CA PHE A 97 4.16 13.01 3.52
C PHE A 97 5.59 13.53 3.71
N ASP A 98 6.24 13.25 4.85
CA ASP A 98 7.67 13.54 5.04
C ASP A 98 8.51 12.81 3.98
N HIS A 99 8.21 11.54 3.75
CA HIS A 99 8.87 10.72 2.74
C HIS A 99 7.85 9.89 1.95
N VAL A 100 7.62 10.28 0.70
CA VAL A 100 6.82 9.51 -0.26
C VAL A 100 7.75 8.86 -1.28
N HIS A 101 7.65 7.55 -1.42
CA HIS A 101 8.30 6.81 -2.50
C HIS A 101 7.36 6.78 -3.70
N ILE A 102 7.83 7.20 -4.87
CA ILE A 102 7.03 7.21 -6.09
C ILE A 102 7.77 6.35 -7.12
N ASP A 103 7.09 5.39 -7.72
CA ASP A 103 7.65 4.50 -8.74
C ASP A 103 6.67 4.27 -9.90
N LEU A 104 7.20 4.05 -11.10
CA LEU A 104 6.45 3.80 -12.33
C LEU A 104 6.61 2.35 -12.77
N VAL A 105 5.51 1.61 -12.79
CA VAL A 105 5.47 0.20 -13.19
C VAL A 105 4.91 0.08 -14.61
N GLY A 106 5.67 -0.50 -15.53
CA GLY A 106 5.20 -0.84 -16.88
C GLY A 106 6.33 -1.00 -17.90
N PRO A 107 5.99 -1.31 -19.17
CA PRO A 107 4.63 -1.52 -19.69
C PRO A 107 4.02 -2.87 -19.26
N LEU A 108 2.82 -2.82 -18.69
CA LEU A 108 1.98 -3.95 -18.31
C LEU A 108 1.02 -4.34 -19.46
N PRO A 109 0.49 -5.57 -19.47
CA PRO A 109 -0.57 -5.95 -20.40
C PRO A 109 -1.72 -4.92 -20.36
N PRO A 110 -2.21 -4.46 -21.52
CA PRO A 110 -3.19 -3.38 -21.57
C PRO A 110 -4.50 -3.78 -20.88
N SER A 111 -4.89 -3.01 -19.89
CA SER A 111 -6.19 -3.12 -19.22
C SER A 111 -6.97 -1.83 -19.45
N ARG A 112 -8.05 -1.89 -20.25
CA ARG A 112 -8.87 -0.72 -20.62
C ARG A 112 -8.07 0.47 -21.19
N GLY A 113 -6.96 0.19 -21.87
CA GLY A 113 -6.07 1.21 -22.45
C GLY A 113 -5.02 1.79 -21.49
N TYR A 114 -4.96 1.30 -20.25
CA TYR A 114 -3.89 1.62 -19.30
C TYR A 114 -2.79 0.56 -19.40
N THR A 115 -1.54 1.01 -19.49
CA THR A 115 -0.35 0.14 -19.67
C THR A 115 0.74 0.45 -18.65
N TYR A 116 0.57 1.48 -17.83
CA TYR A 116 1.50 1.85 -16.77
C TYR A 116 0.72 2.03 -15.47
N ALA A 117 1.41 1.92 -14.34
CA ALA A 117 0.86 2.23 -13.03
C ALA A 117 1.86 3.11 -12.28
N LEU A 118 1.40 4.25 -11.80
CA LEU A 118 2.14 5.08 -10.86
C LEU A 118 1.84 4.57 -9.45
N THR A 119 2.87 4.21 -8.72
CA THR A 119 2.76 3.75 -7.34
C THR A 119 3.33 4.83 -6.42
N CYS A 120 2.56 5.23 -5.42
CA CYS A 120 2.93 6.21 -4.42
C CYS A 120 2.83 5.55 -3.05
N VAL A 121 3.93 5.45 -2.32
CA VAL A 121 3.99 4.86 -0.99
C VAL A 121 4.47 5.91 0.00
N ASP A 122 3.56 6.43 0.82
CA ASP A 122 3.95 7.25 1.97
C ASP A 122 4.58 6.34 3.03
N ARG A 123 5.84 6.60 3.37
CA ARG A 123 6.62 5.76 4.30
C ARG A 123 6.08 5.78 5.72
N PHE A 124 5.36 6.83 6.11
CA PHE A 124 4.74 6.95 7.42
C PHE A 124 3.49 6.06 7.53
N SER A 125 2.52 6.21 6.62
CA SER A 125 1.31 5.37 6.59
C SER A 125 1.57 3.96 6.06
N ARG A 126 2.70 3.76 5.36
CA ARG A 126 3.05 2.55 4.60
C ARG A 126 1.96 2.14 3.61
N TRP A 127 1.13 3.09 3.20
CA TRP A 127 0.02 2.84 2.29
C TRP A 127 0.47 3.03 0.85
N PRO A 128 0.36 1.99 0.00
CA PRO A 128 0.56 2.12 -1.43
C PRO A 128 -0.73 2.61 -2.10
N GLU A 129 -0.62 3.72 -2.83
CA GLU A 129 -1.64 4.20 -3.76
C GLU A 129 -1.17 3.91 -5.18
N GLU A 130 -2.00 3.23 -5.96
CA GLU A 130 -1.70 2.86 -7.34
C GLU A 130 -2.65 3.59 -8.29
N ILE A 131 -2.09 4.32 -9.25
CA ILE A 131 -2.81 5.17 -10.18
C ILE A 131 -2.54 4.65 -11.60
N PRO A 132 -3.55 4.09 -12.29
CA PRO A 132 -3.35 3.55 -13.63
C PRO A 132 -3.11 4.67 -14.64
N LEU A 133 -2.05 4.54 -15.42
CA LEU A 133 -1.63 5.50 -16.46
C LEU A 133 -1.65 4.88 -17.86
N LYS A 134 -2.02 5.71 -18.83
CA LYS A 134 -2.00 5.34 -20.25
C LYS A 134 -0.59 5.47 -20.84
N ASP A 135 0.20 6.41 -20.32
CA ASP A 135 1.58 6.65 -20.71
C ASP A 135 2.41 7.17 -19.51
N ILE A 136 3.72 7.27 -19.71
CA ILE A 136 4.70 7.74 -18.71
C ILE A 136 5.03 9.24 -18.84
N LYS A 137 4.24 10.00 -19.59
CA LYS A 137 4.55 11.41 -19.84
C LYS A 137 4.42 12.20 -18.54
N ALA A 138 5.32 13.17 -18.35
CA ALA A 138 5.32 14.02 -17.16
C ALA A 138 3.98 14.73 -16.93
N GLU A 139 3.30 15.15 -18.01
CA GLU A 139 1.97 15.78 -17.94
C GLU A 139 0.91 14.82 -17.38
N THR A 140 0.91 13.57 -17.84
CA THR A 140 -0.04 12.53 -17.40
C THR A 140 0.24 12.12 -15.96
N VAL A 141 1.51 11.97 -15.58
CA VAL A 141 1.92 11.70 -14.20
C VAL A 141 1.50 12.86 -13.28
N SER A 142 1.85 14.10 -13.63
CA SER A 142 1.53 15.28 -12.81
C SER A 142 0.02 15.50 -12.62
N SER A 143 -0.77 15.29 -13.68
CA SER A 143 -2.23 15.40 -13.63
C SER A 143 -2.90 14.27 -12.86
N SER A 144 -2.21 13.13 -12.72
CA SER A 144 -2.71 11.95 -12.01
C SER A 144 -2.37 11.95 -10.52
N MET A 145 -1.43 12.80 -10.08
CA MET A 145 -1.08 12.86 -8.66
C MET A 145 -2.29 13.32 -7.84
N PRO A 146 -2.56 12.67 -6.68
CA PRO A 146 -3.63 13.12 -5.80
C PRO A 146 -3.27 14.52 -5.29
N THR A 147 -4.03 15.53 -5.70
CA THR A 147 -3.99 16.84 -5.04
C THR A 147 -4.53 16.67 -3.63
N GLY A 148 -3.63 16.73 -2.64
CA GLY A 148 -3.96 16.65 -1.22
C GLY A 148 -4.79 17.82 -0.71
#